data_AF-A0A1M3CLH0-F1
#
_entry.id   AF-A0A1M3CLH0-F1
#
_cell.length_a   1.000
_cell.length_b   1.000
_cell.length_c   1.000
_cell.angle_alpha   90.00
_cell.angle_beta   90.00
_cell.angle_gamma   90.00
#
_symmetry.space_group_name_H-M   'P 1'
#
loop_
_entity.id
_entity.type
_entity.pdbx_description
1 polymer ?
#
loop_
_entity_poly.entity_id
_entity_poly.type
_entity_poly.pdbx_seq_one_letter_code
_entity_poly.pdbx_strand_id
1 'polypeptide(L)'
;MAASRWIVFLIVVIPTPGWAMSRSVAVSAGSFFAAAARCEEQSLITSGQTDDLLRALAPYLSKSDKANMEVGRTQGGKDSQVFVESEKKWVSFTPDVASCYRVQGVLDDYRMQLGE
;
A
#
# COMPACT_ATOMS: atom_id res chain seq x y z
N MET A 1 -18.14 15.25 14.00
CA MET A 1 -17.17 14.71 13.03
C MET A 1 -17.03 13.23 13.32
N ALA A 2 -17.58 12.37 12.45
CA ALA A 2 -17.54 10.93 12.65
C ALA A 2 -16.12 10.45 12.30
N ALA A 3 -15.33 10.12 13.32
CA ALA A 3 -14.07 9.42 13.15
C ALA A 3 -14.38 8.03 12.57
N SER A 4 -14.21 7.88 11.26
CA SER A 4 -14.37 6.60 10.58
C SER A 4 -13.28 5.66 11.12
N ARG A 5 -13.69 4.71 11.97
CA ARG A 5 -12.84 3.65 12.53
C ARG A 5 -12.48 2.67 11.40
N TRP A 6 -11.46 3.03 10.63
CA TRP A 6 -10.76 2.11 9.72
C TRP A 6 -10.00 1.08 10.55
N ILE A 7 -10.72 0.07 11.05
CA ILE A 7 -10.11 -1.18 11.53
C ILE A 7 -9.88 -2.00 10.26
N VAL A 8 -8.76 -1.74 9.59
CA VAL A 8 -8.33 -2.53 8.44
C VAL A 8 -7.32 -3.55 8.97
N PHE A 9 -7.82 -4.71 9.40
CA PHE A 9 -6.98 -5.90 9.52
C PHE A 9 -6.73 -6.42 8.10
N LEU A 10 -5.65 -5.95 7.47
CA LEU A 10 -5.14 -6.52 6.22
C LEU A 10 -3.98 -7.43 6.59
N ILE A 11 -4.24 -8.73 6.64
CA ILE A 11 -3.17 -9.72 6.53
C ILE A 11 -2.68 -9.62 5.09
N VAL A 12 -1.67 -8.79 4.85
CA VAL A 12 -0.94 -8.76 3.59
C VAL A 12 -0.16 -10.07 3.53
N VAL A 13 -0.68 -11.05 2.80
CA VAL A 13 0.10 -12.24 2.43
C VAL A 13 0.86 -11.86 1.17
N ILE A 14 2.18 -11.64 1.26
CA ILE A 14 3.02 -11.60 0.06
C ILE A 14 2.81 -12.96 -0.64
N PRO A 15 2.41 -12.96 -1.91
CA PRO A 15 2.26 -14.20 -2.64
C PRO A 15 3.59 -14.96 -2.64
N THR A 16 3.52 -16.27 -2.41
CA THR A 16 4.67 -17.13 -2.68
C THR A 16 5.10 -16.96 -4.15
N PRO A 17 6.41 -17.05 -4.46
CA PRO A 17 6.89 -16.88 -5.82
C PRO A 17 6.09 -17.76 -6.79
N GLY A 18 5.32 -17.13 -7.68
CA GLY A 18 4.51 -17.81 -8.70
C GLY A 18 2.98 -17.79 -8.49
N TRP A 19 2.45 -17.35 -7.34
CA TRP A 19 1.01 -17.14 -7.18
C TRP A 19 0.64 -15.68 -7.47
N ALA A 20 -0.05 -15.41 -8.58
CA ALA A 20 -0.52 -14.06 -8.87
C ALA A 20 -1.56 -13.61 -7.82
N MET A 21 -1.43 -12.38 -7.34
CA MET A 21 -2.43 -11.80 -6.44
C MET A 21 -3.76 -11.63 -7.16
N SER A 22 -4.86 -11.59 -6.40
CA SER A 22 -6.12 -11.12 -6.96
C SER A 22 -5.95 -9.65 -7.40
N ARG A 23 -6.67 -9.25 -8.46
CA ARG A 23 -6.63 -7.87 -8.95
C ARG A 23 -6.90 -6.85 -7.84
N SER A 24 -7.89 -7.11 -6.98
CA SER A 24 -8.25 -6.20 -5.88
C SER A 24 -7.15 -6.07 -4.84
N VAL A 25 -6.43 -7.15 -4.53
CA VAL A 25 -5.30 -7.13 -3.59
C VAL A 25 -4.16 -6.31 -4.19
N ALA A 26 -3.79 -6.54 -5.46
CA ALA A 26 -2.74 -5.78 -6.12
C ALA A 26 -3.08 -4.28 -6.24
N VAL A 27 -4.33 -3.93 -6.61
CA VAL A 27 -4.79 -2.53 -6.62
C VAL A 27 -4.73 -1.90 -5.22
N SER A 28 -5.16 -2.64 -4.19
CA SER A 28 -5.06 -2.19 -2.81
C SER A 28 -3.62 -1.88 -2.42
N ALA A 29 -2.70 -2.83 -2.63
CA ALA A 29 -1.27 -2.66 -2.35
C ALA A 29 -0.69 -1.43 -3.05
N GLY A 30 -0.96 -1.26 -4.35
CA GLY A 30 -0.54 -0.09 -5.11
C GLY A 30 -1.02 1.24 -4.50
N SER A 31 -2.29 1.30 -4.10
CA SER A 31 -2.85 2.50 -3.47
C SER A 31 -2.24 2.81 -2.09
N PHE A 32 -1.85 1.78 -1.33
CA PHE A 32 -1.10 1.96 -0.08
C PHE A 32 0.30 2.53 -0.33
N PHE A 33 1.01 2.07 -1.37
CA PHE A 33 2.30 2.67 -1.73
C PHE A 33 2.17 4.13 -2.19
N ALA A 34 1.06 4.51 -2.83
CA ALA A 34 0.79 5.92 -3.10
C ALA A 34 0.56 6.73 -1.82
N ALA A 35 -0.20 6.19 -0.86
CA ALA A 35 -0.39 6.81 0.45
C ALA A 35 0.94 6.95 1.22
N ALA A 36 1.81 5.95 1.14
CA ALA A 36 3.15 5.98 1.73
C ALA A 36 4.01 7.10 1.12
N ALA A 37 4.04 7.22 -0.20
CA ALA A 37 4.73 8.32 -0.87
C ALA A 37 4.22 9.70 -0.40
N ARG A 38 2.91 9.87 -0.18
CA ARG A 38 2.37 11.10 0.41
C ARG A 38 2.84 11.33 1.84
N CYS A 39 2.92 10.29 2.66
CA CYS A 39 3.48 10.39 4.01
C CYS A 39 4.96 10.78 4.01
N GLU A 40 5.74 10.28 3.05
CA GLU A 40 7.13 10.68 2.84
C GLU A 40 7.26 12.14 2.40
N GLU A 41 6.43 12.59 1.44
CA GLU A 41 6.38 13.99 0.99
C GLU A 41 6.13 14.96 2.15
N GLN A 42 5.33 14.54 3.14
CA GLN A 42 5.02 15.33 4.35
C GLN A 42 6.04 15.13 5.48
N SER A 43 7.12 14.35 5.26
CA SER A 43 8.13 14.01 6.28
C SER A 43 7.53 13.36 7.54
N LEU A 44 6.41 12.65 7.39
CA LEU A 44 5.74 11.93 8.48
C LEU A 44 6.28 10.50 8.65
N ILE A 45 6.97 9.98 7.63
CA ILE A 45 7.72 8.73 7.65
C ILE A 45 9.05 8.91 6.89
N THR A 46 9.97 7.95 7.00
CA THR A 46 11.27 7.98 6.33
C THR A 46 11.13 8.09 4.81
N SER A 47 11.78 9.09 4.20
CA SER A 47 11.76 9.31 2.75
C SER A 47 12.56 8.25 1.99
N GLY A 48 12.10 7.88 0.80
CA GLY A 48 12.73 6.91 -0.12
C GLY A 48 12.37 5.45 0.16
N GLN A 49 11.77 5.18 1.32
CA GLN A 49 11.55 3.84 1.83
C GLN A 49 10.49 3.08 1.00
N THR A 50 9.51 3.80 0.44
CA THR A 50 8.45 3.29 -0.43
C THR A 50 9.03 2.74 -1.74
N ASP A 51 9.90 3.51 -2.38
CA ASP A 51 10.48 3.13 -3.68
C ASP A 51 11.51 2.01 -3.53
N ASP A 52 12.29 2.00 -2.45
CA ASP A 52 13.21 0.91 -2.13
C ASP A 52 12.45 -0.40 -1.89
N LEU A 53 11.36 -0.37 -1.12
CA LEU A 53 10.53 -1.54 -0.87
C LEU A 53 9.84 -2.05 -2.14
N LEU A 54 9.33 -1.16 -2.99
CA LEU A 54 8.78 -1.54 -4.30
C LEU A 54 9.82 -2.24 -5.18
N ARG A 55 11.08 -1.78 -5.14
CA ARG A 55 12.19 -2.41 -5.86
C ARG A 55 12.51 -3.79 -5.31
N ALA A 56 12.51 -3.94 -3.98
CA ALA A 56 12.73 -5.21 -3.31
C ALA A 56 11.61 -6.23 -3.59
N LEU A 57 10.35 -5.77 -3.69
CA LEU A 57 9.20 -6.62 -4.05
C LEU A 57 9.18 -7.02 -5.53
N ALA A 58 9.72 -6.20 -6.43
CA ALA A 58 9.61 -6.39 -7.87
C ALA A 58 9.97 -7.79 -8.42
N PRO A 59 10.97 -8.52 -7.89
CA PRO A 59 11.28 -9.90 -8.32
C PRO A 59 10.19 -10.92 -7.98
N TYR A 60 9.39 -10.67 -6.94
CA TYR A 60 8.36 -11.59 -6.44
C TYR A 60 6.98 -11.36 -7.09
N LEU A 61 6.81 -10.23 -7.78
CA LEU A 61 5.55 -9.83 -8.40
C LEU A 61 5.45 -10.35 -9.83
N SER A 62 4.30 -10.97 -10.16
CA SER A 62 3.98 -11.30 -11.55
C SER A 62 3.77 -10.04 -12.38
N LYS A 63 3.77 -10.18 -13.72
CA LYS A 63 3.48 -9.06 -14.63
C LYS A 63 2.10 -8.44 -14.35
N SER A 64 1.10 -9.26 -14.05
CA SER A 64 -0.24 -8.78 -13.68
C SER A 64 -0.26 -8.05 -12.35
N ASP A 65 0.51 -8.50 -11.37
CA ASP A 65 0.60 -7.84 -10.07
C ASP A 65 1.16 -6.43 -10.23
N LYS A 66 2.27 -6.30 -10.97
CA LYS A 66 2.89 -5.00 -11.26
C LYS A 66 1.91 -4.04 -11.96
N ALA A 67 1.20 -4.53 -12.98
CA ALA A 67 0.23 -3.71 -13.71
C ALA A 67 -0.94 -3.27 -12.81
N ASN A 68 -1.48 -4.15 -11.99
CA ASN A 68 -2.59 -3.82 -11.09
C ASN A 68 -2.16 -2.93 -9.92
N MET A 69 -0.96 -3.14 -9.38
CA MET A 69 -0.36 -2.24 -8.39
C MET A 69 -0.16 -0.85 -8.97
N GLU A 70 0.30 -0.73 -10.22
CA GLU A 70 0.46 0.57 -10.87
C GLU A 70 -0.89 1.30 -11.04
N VAL A 71 -1.95 0.59 -11.40
CA VAL A 71 -3.31 1.14 -11.41
C VAL A 71 -3.70 1.68 -10.04
N GLY A 72 -3.46 0.90 -8.99
CA GLY A 72 -3.70 1.30 -7.60
C GLY A 72 -2.92 2.55 -7.19
N ARG A 73 -1.62 2.58 -7.52
CA ARG A 73 -0.71 3.67 -7.18
C ARG A 73 -1.08 4.96 -7.91
N THR A 74 -1.31 4.89 -9.23
CA THR A 74 -1.72 6.04 -10.04
C THR A 74 -3.04 6.63 -9.54
N GLN A 75 -4.08 5.79 -9.38
CA GLN A 75 -5.40 6.26 -8.95
C GLN A 75 -5.37 6.82 -7.51
N GLY A 76 -4.71 6.10 -6.59
CA GLY A 76 -4.61 6.53 -5.20
C GLY A 76 -3.80 7.82 -5.03
N GLY A 77 -2.74 8.00 -5.82
CA GLY A 77 -1.93 9.22 -5.81
C GLY A 77 -2.67 10.43 -6.39
N LYS A 78 -3.45 10.23 -7.46
CA LYS A 78 -4.22 11.28 -8.13
C LYS A 78 -5.35 11.81 -7.25
N ASP A 79 -6.15 10.90 -6.68
CA ASP A 79 -7.37 11.29 -5.96
C ASP A 79 -7.16 11.35 -4.44
N SER A 80 -5.93 11.09 -3.96
CA SER A 80 -5.59 10.94 -2.54
C SER A 80 -6.51 9.93 -1.85
N GLN A 81 -6.54 8.71 -2.39
CA GLN A 81 -7.39 7.62 -1.92
C GLN A 81 -6.61 6.32 -1.73
N VAL A 82 -7.11 5.49 -0.82
CA VAL A 82 -6.67 4.09 -0.65
C VAL A 82 -7.82 3.18 -1.03
N PHE A 83 -7.53 2.12 -1.76
CA PHE A 83 -8.50 1.07 -2.08
C PHE A 83 -8.51 0.03 -0.97
N VAL A 84 -9.64 -0.10 -0.28
CA VAL A 84 -9.81 -1.04 0.83
C VAL A 84 -10.35 -2.36 0.28
N GLU A 85 -9.49 -3.38 0.27
CA GLU A 85 -9.73 -4.66 -0.40
C GLU A 85 -10.95 -5.42 0.15
N SER A 86 -11.11 -5.44 1.48
CA SER A 86 -12.22 -6.12 2.18
C SER A 86 -13.58 -5.49 1.87
N GLU A 87 -13.57 -4.20 1.57
CA GLU A 87 -14.76 -3.41 1.30
C GLU A 87 -15.01 -3.22 -0.20
N LYS A 88 -14.00 -3.44 -1.04
CA LYS A 88 -14.00 -3.19 -2.50
C LYS A 88 -14.31 -1.74 -2.87
N LYS A 89 -13.87 -0.77 -2.05
CA LYS A 89 -14.14 0.66 -2.25
C LYS A 89 -12.89 1.51 -2.10
N TRP A 90 -12.91 2.64 -2.80
CA TRP A 90 -11.95 3.72 -2.63
C TRP A 90 -12.37 4.62 -1.48
N VAL A 91 -11.37 5.03 -0.73
CA VAL A 91 -11.54 5.75 0.53
C VAL A 91 -10.58 6.91 0.54
N SER A 92 -11.07 8.11 0.87
CA SER A 92 -10.22 9.28 1.01
C SER A 92 -9.13 9.06 2.07
N PHE A 93 -7.90 9.35 1.68
CA PHE A 93 -6.73 9.31 2.52
C PHE A 93 -6.25 10.73 2.79
N THR A 94 -6.00 11.04 4.06
CA THR A 94 -5.40 12.30 4.48
C THR A 94 -4.09 11.95 5.19
N PRO A 95 -2.93 12.45 4.72
CA PRO A 95 -1.66 12.22 5.38
C PRO A 95 -1.60 13.04 6.67
N ASP A 96 -1.80 12.37 7.80
CA ASP A 96 -1.63 12.89 9.16
C ASP A 96 -0.79 11.89 9.97
N VAL A 97 -0.35 12.29 11.17
CA VAL A 97 0.55 11.45 11.98
C VAL A 97 -0.04 10.05 12.23
N ALA A 98 -1.34 9.95 12.49
CA ALA A 98 -1.99 8.68 12.82
C ALA A 98 -2.26 7.81 11.59
N SER A 99 -2.57 8.40 10.44
CA SER A 99 -2.72 7.66 9.18
C SER A 99 -1.36 7.19 8.67
N CYS A 100 -0.33 8.03 8.72
CA CYS A 100 1.02 7.69 8.28
C CYS A 100 1.71 6.66 9.18
N TYR A 101 1.44 6.66 10.50
CA TYR A 101 1.88 5.57 11.37
C TYR A 101 1.30 4.21 10.98
N ARG A 102 0.02 4.17 10.56
CA ARG A 102 -0.60 2.93 10.08
C ARG A 102 -0.03 2.48 8.75
N VAL A 103 0.24 3.42 7.84
CA VAL A 103 0.92 3.12 6.58
C VAL A 103 2.33 2.58 6.84
N GLN A 104 3.08 3.16 7.77
CA GLN A 104 4.39 2.67 8.19
C GLN A 104 4.32 1.20 8.63
N GLY A 105 3.35 0.84 9.48
CA GLY A 105 3.16 -0.55 9.90
C GLY A 105 2.96 -1.52 8.73
N VAL A 106 2.22 -1.11 7.69
CA VAL A 106 2.06 -1.92 6.48
C VAL A 106 3.38 -2.07 5.72
N LEU A 107 4.20 -1.02 5.61
CA LEU A 107 5.53 -1.11 4.98
C LEU A 107 6.45 -2.04 5.78
N ASP A 108 6.39 -1.98 7.10
CA ASP A 108 7.18 -2.84 7.98
C ASP A 108 6.75 -4.32 7.86
N ASP A 109 5.45 -4.59 7.70
CA ASP A 109 4.94 -5.94 7.43
C ASP A 109 5.48 -6.51 6.10
N TYR A 110 5.58 -5.67 5.06
CA TYR A 110 6.20 -6.09 3.78
C TYR A 110 7.69 -6.39 3.96
N ARG A 111 8.44 -5.56 4.68
CA ARG A 111 9.88 -5.79 4.96
C ARG A 111 10.10 -7.08 5.73
N MET A 112 9.33 -7.29 6.80
CA MET A 112 9.40 -8.50 7.62
C MET A 112 9.19 -9.76 6.77
N GLN A 113 8.27 -9.71 5.79
CA GLN A 113 8.03 -10.84 4.89
C GLN A 113 9.12 -11.03 3.83
N LEU A 114 9.86 -9.98 3.48
CA LEU A 114 11.07 -10.07 2.66
C LEU A 114 12.29 -10.56 3.46
N GLY A 115 12.22 -10.57 4.79
CA GLY A 115 13.34 -10.89 5.67
C GLY A 115 14.32 -9.73 5.88
N GLU A 116 13.85 -8.49 5.67
CA GLU A 116 14.56 -7.23 5.95
C GLU A 116 14.28 -6.68 7.35
#